data_AF-A0A8S0FYE6-F1
#
_entry.id   AF-A0A8S0FYE6-F1
#
_cell.length_a   1.000
_cell.length_b   1.000
_cell.length_c   1.000
_cell.angle_alpha   90.00
_cell.angle_beta   90.00
_cell.angle_gamma   90.00
#
_symmetry.space_group_name_H-M   'P 1'
#
loop_
_entity.id
_entity.type
_entity.pdbx_description
1 polymer ?
#
loop_
_entity_poly.entity_id
_entity_poly.type
_entity_poly.pdbx_seq_one_letter_code
_entity_poly.pdbx_strand_id
1 'polypeptide(L)' 'MKLISNDLRDGDKLPHRHVFNGMGYDGDNISPHLAWDDVPVGTKSFVVTCYDPDAPPSATSRLAPAGGTG' A
#
# COMPACT_ATOMS: atom_id res chain seq x y z
N MET A 1 4.48 -1.48 -19.11
CA MET A 1 4.70 -1.96 -17.73
C MET A 1 3.49 -2.74 -17.27
N LYS A 2 3.72 -3.91 -16.70
CA LYS A 2 2.69 -4.78 -16.12
C LYS A 2 3.08 -5.11 -14.68
N LEU A 3 2.09 -5.32 -13.81
CA LEU A 3 2.26 -5.78 -12.43
C LEU A 3 1.45 -7.06 -12.25
N ILE A 4 2.05 -8.08 -11.66
CA ILE A 4 1.42 -9.36 -11.35
C ILE A 4 1.76 -9.79 -9.93
N SER A 5 0.89 -10.62 -9.36
CA SER A 5 1.08 -11.24 -8.06
C SER A 5 0.65 -12.70 -8.10
N ASN A 6 1.37 -13.57 -7.39
CA ASN A 6 0.90 -14.92 -7.12
C ASN A 6 -0.16 -14.96 -6.01
N ASP A 7 -0.28 -13.85 -5.26
CA ASP A 7 -1.14 -13.77 -4.09
C ASP A 7 -2.36 -12.87 -4.34
N LEU A 8 -2.22 -11.81 -5.14
CA LEU A 8 -3.27 -10.84 -5.43
C LEU A 8 -3.88 -11.01 -6.81
N ARG A 9 -5.17 -10.70 -6.91
CA ARG A 9 -5.90 -10.50 -8.16
C ARG A 9 -6.61 -9.15 -8.09
N ASP A 10 -6.53 -8.41 -9.19
CA ASP A 10 -7.14 -7.08 -9.26
C ASP A 10 -8.67 -7.16 -9.11
N GLY A 11 -9.22 -6.32 -8.23
CA GLY A 11 -10.64 -6.29 -7.87
C GLY A 11 -11.13 -7.40 -6.91
N ASP A 12 -10.32 -8.42 -6.62
CA ASP A 12 -10.68 -9.48 -5.67
C ASP A 12 -10.45 -9.05 -4.21
N LYS A 13 -11.03 -9.79 -3.26
CA LYS A 13 -10.77 -9.60 -1.83
C LYS A 13 -9.31 -9.95 -1.49
N LEU A 14 -8.72 -9.18 -0.58
CA LEU A 14 -7.39 -9.44 -0.06
C LEU A 14 -7.34 -10.79 0.69
N PRO A 15 -6.42 -11.71 0.33
CA PRO A 15 -6.22 -12.94 1.09
C PRO A 15 -5.83 -12.68 2.55
N HIS A 16 -6.26 -13.56 3.46
CA HIS A 16 -6.03 -13.45 4.92
C HIS A 16 -4.55 -13.26 5.30
N ARG A 17 -3.65 -13.86 4.52
CA ARG A 17 -2.20 -13.73 4.67
C ARG A 17 -1.69 -12.28 4.68
N HIS A 18 -2.37 -11.39 3.98
CA HIS A 18 -1.97 -9.98 3.87
C HIS A 18 -2.77 -9.06 4.78
N VAL A 19 -3.77 -9.59 5.49
CA VAL A 19 -4.52 -8.84 6.49
C VAL A 19 -3.62 -8.57 7.70
N PHE A 20 -3.80 -7.40 8.33
CA PHE A 20 -3.08 -7.03 9.54
C PHE A 20 -3.40 -8.01 10.69
N ASN A 21 -2.49 -8.14 11.66
CA ASN A 21 -2.58 -9.11 12.76
C ASN A 21 -2.77 -8.44 14.13
N GLY A 22 -3.34 -7.25 14.12
CA GLY A 22 -3.68 -6.47 15.31
C GLY A 22 -4.98 -5.69 15.11
N MET A 23 -5.34 -4.83 16.06
CA MET A 23 -6.56 -3.99 15.99
C MET A 23 -7.86 -4.80 15.79
N GLY A 24 -7.91 -6.02 16.33
CA GLY A 24 -9.07 -6.93 16.21
C GLY A 24 -9.04 -7.84 14.98
N TYR A 25 -7.97 -7.81 14.19
CA TYR A 25 -7.72 -8.73 13.07
C TYR A 25 -6.65 -9.77 13.45
N ASP A 26 -6.68 -10.92 12.78
CA ASP A 26 -5.83 -12.09 13.02
C ASP A 26 -5.18 -12.62 11.73
N GLY A 27 -4.89 -11.73 10.77
CA GLY A 27 -4.12 -12.07 9.57
C GLY A 27 -2.67 -12.43 9.85
N ASP A 28 -1.89 -12.70 8.80
CA ASP A 28 -0.45 -12.97 8.97
C ASP A 28 0.40 -11.69 8.91
N ASN A 29 -0.16 -10.58 8.43
CA ASN A 29 0.53 -9.30 8.21
C ASN A 29 1.79 -9.43 7.33
N ILE A 30 1.70 -10.21 6.25
CA ILE A 30 2.81 -10.44 5.31
C ILE A 30 2.54 -9.73 3.99
N SER A 31 3.52 -8.99 3.47
CA SER A 31 3.40 -8.32 2.18
C SER A 31 3.20 -9.33 1.04
N PRO A 32 2.34 -9.04 0.06
CA PRO A 32 2.12 -9.91 -1.09
C PRO A 32 3.34 -9.97 -2.01
N HIS A 33 3.49 -11.08 -2.73
CA HIS A 33 4.38 -11.17 -3.88
C HIS A 33 4.02 -10.11 -4.90
N LEU A 34 5.01 -9.40 -5.44
CA LEU A 34 4.85 -8.47 -6.55
C LEU A 34 5.97 -8.71 -7.55
N ALA A 35 5.62 -8.87 -8.81
CA ALA A 35 6.55 -8.90 -9.93
C ALA A 35 6.05 -7.98 -11.04
N TRP A 36 6.97 -7.32 -11.72
CA TRP A 36 6.65 -6.41 -12.82
C TRP A 36 7.57 -6.65 -13.99
N ASP A 37 7.05 -6.31 -15.17
CA ASP A 37 7.76 -6.45 -16.45
C ASP A 37 7.35 -5.32 -17.41
N ASP A 38 7.95 -5.27 -18.61
CA ASP A 38 7.73 -4.25 -19.64
C ASP A 38 7.98 -2.82 -19.11
N VAL A 39 9.06 -2.62 -18.35
CA VAL A 39 9.41 -1.31 -17.77
C VAL A 39 10.00 -0.37 -18.84
N PRO A 40 9.75 0.95 -18.79
CA PRO A 40 10.30 1.89 -19.76
C PRO A 40 11.84 1.88 -19.81
N VAL A 41 12.39 2.10 -21.00
CA VAL A 41 13.84 2.28 -21.17
C VAL A 41 14.32 3.47 -20.34
N GLY A 42 15.40 3.29 -19.61
CA GLY A 42 15.97 4.33 -18.75
C GLY A 42 15.38 4.40 -17.34
N THR A 43 14.50 3.46 -16.95
CA THR A 43 14.10 3.31 -15.54
C THR A 43 15.31 3.04 -14.66
N LYS A 44 15.53 3.89 -13.65
CA LYS A 44 16.68 3.81 -12.73
C LYS A 44 16.33 3.24 -11.36
N SER A 45 15.06 3.30 -10.98
CA SER A 45 14.57 2.88 -9.67
C SER A 45 13.06 2.66 -9.71
N PHE A 46 12.54 2.01 -8.67
CA PHE A 46 11.13 1.76 -8.45
C PHE A 46 10.74 2.22 -7.05
N VAL A 47 9.47 2.59 -6.89
CA VAL A 47 8.82 2.83 -5.59
C VAL A 47 7.61 1.90 -5.53
N VAL A 48 7.44 1.23 -4.39
CA VAL A 48 6.30 0.34 -4.14
C VAL A 48 5.52 0.90 -2.96
N THR A 49 4.22 1.09 -3.14
CA THR A 49 3.31 1.59 -2.11
C THR A 49 2.06 0.71 -2.02
N CYS A 50 1.51 0.61 -0.82
CA CYS A 50 0.18 0.06 -0.57
C CYS A 50 -0.64 1.17 0.11
N TYR A 51 -1.80 1.51 -0.45
CA TYR A 51 -2.60 2.64 -0.01
C TYR A 51 -4.07 2.28 0.01
N ASP A 52 -4.73 2.59 1.12
CA ASP A 52 -6.18 2.48 1.30
C ASP A 52 -6.80 3.89 1.20
N PRO A 53 -7.48 4.23 0.08
CA PRO A 53 -8.13 5.53 -0.07
C PRO A 53 -9.38 5.69 0.79
N ASP A 54 -9.93 4.59 1.31
CA ASP A 54 -11.18 4.56 2.08
C ASP A 54 -10.93 4.65 3.59
N ALA A 55 -9.67 4.55 4.02
CA ALA A 55 -9.30 4.74 5.41
C ALA A 55 -9.69 6.15 5.88
N PRO A 56 -10.32 6.29 7.06
CA PRO A 56 -10.65 7.60 7.60
C PRO A 56 -9.36 8.42 7.81
N PRO A 57 -9.37 9.75 7.57
CA PRO A 57 -8.22 10.58 7.83
C PRO A 57 -7.78 10.43 9.29
N SER A 58 -6.49 10.22 9.52
CA SER A 58 -5.97 10.23 10.88
C SER A 58 -6.25 11.59 11.54
N ALA A 59 -6.49 11.62 12.86
CA ALA A 59 -6.68 12.88 13.57
C ALA A 59 -5.49 13.85 13.41
N THR A 60 -4.29 13.31 13.19
CA THR A 60 -3.06 14.06 12.87
C THR A 60 -3.05 14.67 11.46
N SER A 61 -3.88 14.20 10.53
CA SER A 61 -4.05 14.81 9.20
C SER A 61 -4.93 16.06 9.22
N ARG A 62 -5.68 16.34 10.29
CA ARG A 62 -6.53 17.54 10.41
C ARG A 62 -5.81 18.77 10.96
N LEU A 63 -4.54 18.65 11.36
CA LEU A 63 -3.74 19.74 11.93
C LEU A 63 -2.50 20.04 11.08
N ALA A 64 -2.70 20.64 9.89
CA ALA A 64 -1.72 21.54 9.29
C ALA A 64 -2.45 22.53 8.36
N PRO A 65 -2.11 23.83 8.32
CA PRO A 65 -0.93 24.47 8.90
C PRO A 65 -1.28 25.57 9.94
N ALA A 66 -0.54 25.61 11.04
CA ALA A 66 -0.15 26.90 11.64
C ALA A 66 1.31 27.08 11.21
N GLY A 67 1.56 27.81 10.12
CA GLY A 67 2.08 29.15 10.28
C GLY A 67 3.42 29.12 11.00
N GLY A 68 4.51 28.91 10.25
CA GLY A 68 5.85 29.12 10.77
C GLY A 68 6.05 30.59 11.12
N THR A 69 6.44 30.85 12.36
CA THR A 69 7.01 32.14 12.79
C THR A 69 8.27 31.85 13.60
N GLY A 70 9.39 32.45 13.19
CA GLY A 70 10.64 32.50 13.96
C GLY A 70 11.81 31.88 13.25
#